data_AF-A0A935D8J7-F1
#
_entry.id   AF-A0A935D8J7-F1
#
_cell.length_a   1.000
_cell.length_b   1.000
_cell.length_c   1.000
_cell.angle_alpha   90.00
_cell.angle_beta   90.00
_cell.angle_gamma   90.00
#
_symmetry.space_group_name_H-M   'P 1'
#
loop_
_entity.id
_entity.type
_entity.pdbx_description
1 polymer ?
#
loop_
_entity_poly.entity_id
_entity_poly.type
_entity_poly.pdbx_seq_one_letter_code
_entity_poly.pdbx_strand_id
1 'polypeptide(L)'
;MHDAAPRAWVVELARVTRFGSFGRAGAVALALIVGATLVTTGGARADVTTDVPVRLGEISASPSDAPVLRASFESALRAQTFPAPKPGVRGARAIVSVAVLDCDDHRCGVSAVVRDATRGGVLAVLRGSARSPSPAAREALLRSAAAGAARQVPAALPR
;
A
#
# COMPACT_ATOMS: atom_id res chain seq x y z
N MET A 1 -32.85 -15.04 -22.72
CA MET A 1 -32.72 -16.20 -21.82
C MET A 1 -31.43 -16.95 -22.16
N HIS A 2 -30.35 -16.68 -21.43
CA HIS A 2 -29.48 -17.66 -20.76
C HIS A 2 -28.25 -16.94 -20.21
N ASP A 3 -28.23 -16.83 -18.89
CA ASP A 3 -27.10 -16.42 -18.05
C ASP A 3 -25.87 -17.30 -18.28
N ALA A 4 -24.69 -16.68 -18.29
CA ALA A 4 -23.42 -17.37 -18.10
C ALA A 4 -22.71 -16.76 -16.90
N ALA A 5 -22.90 -17.37 -15.73
CA ALA A 5 -22.16 -17.05 -14.51
C ALA A 5 -20.71 -17.56 -14.59
N PRO A 6 -19.69 -16.80 -14.13
CA PRO A 6 -18.33 -17.29 -14.05
C PRO A 6 -18.11 -18.19 -12.82
N ARG A 7 -17.48 -19.34 -13.07
CA ARG A 7 -17.09 -20.37 -12.10
C ARG A 7 -16.04 -19.83 -11.12
N ALA A 8 -16.34 -19.90 -9.83
CA ALA A 8 -15.40 -19.65 -8.75
C ALA A 8 -14.45 -20.84 -8.59
N TRP A 9 -13.14 -20.57 -8.64
CA TRP A 9 -12.09 -21.52 -8.30
C TRP A 9 -11.79 -21.39 -6.81
N VAL A 10 -12.16 -22.41 -6.02
CA VAL A 10 -11.75 -22.54 -4.62
C VAL A 10 -10.36 -23.18 -4.61
N VAL A 11 -9.35 -22.44 -4.15
CA VAL A 11 -8.01 -22.99 -3.88
C VAL A 11 -7.99 -23.43 -2.43
N GLU A 12 -7.94 -24.74 -2.22
CA GLU A 12 -7.68 -25.38 -0.94
C GLU A 12 -6.18 -25.33 -0.64
N LEU A 13 -5.78 -24.68 0.46
CA LEU A 13 -4.38 -24.69 0.91
C LEU A 13 -4.26 -24.86 2.44
N ALA A 14 -3.85 -26.08 2.77
CA ALA A 14 -2.86 -26.48 3.77
C ALA A 14 -3.05 -26.10 5.26
N ARG A 15 -3.35 -27.15 6.05
CA ARG A 15 -2.98 -27.26 7.47
C ARG A 15 -1.48 -27.04 7.65
N VAL A 16 -1.09 -26.24 8.65
CA VAL A 16 0.24 -26.33 9.27
C VAL A 16 0.08 -26.57 10.77
N THR A 17 0.92 -27.49 11.22
CA THR A 17 0.93 -28.30 12.43
C THR A 17 1.23 -27.52 13.71
N ARG A 18 0.53 -27.89 14.80
CA ARG A 18 1.00 -27.68 16.18
C ARG A 18 2.30 -28.43 16.38
N PHE A 19 3.34 -27.76 16.88
CA PHE A 19 4.51 -28.43 17.43
C PHE A 19 4.90 -27.82 18.79
N GLY A 20 4.86 -28.68 19.81
CA GLY A 20 5.80 -28.69 20.93
C GLY A 20 5.79 -27.55 21.94
N SER A 21 5.12 -27.78 23.08
CA SER A 21 5.51 -27.21 24.36
C SER A 21 6.73 -27.94 24.93
N PHE A 22 7.83 -27.26 25.28
CA PHE A 22 8.73 -27.62 26.38
C PHE A 22 9.72 -26.46 26.64
N GLY A 23 9.86 -26.04 27.92
CA GLY A 23 10.99 -25.24 28.40
C GLY A 23 10.67 -23.84 28.94
N ARG A 24 10.66 -23.68 30.27
CA ARG A 24 10.61 -22.40 30.98
C ARG A 24 11.82 -21.51 30.61
N ALA A 25 11.56 -20.35 29.99
CA ALA A 25 12.22 -19.04 30.17
C ALA A 25 12.05 -18.20 28.88
N GLY A 26 11.22 -17.16 28.94
CA GLY A 26 11.26 -16.01 28.01
C GLY A 26 11.08 -16.28 26.52
N ALA A 27 10.00 -16.95 26.11
CA ALA A 27 9.66 -17.09 24.69
C ALA A 27 9.10 -15.77 24.12
N VAL A 28 9.90 -15.04 23.35
CA VAL A 28 9.40 -14.04 22.40
C VAL A 28 8.74 -14.81 21.25
N ALA A 29 7.42 -15.01 21.35
CA ALA A 29 6.64 -15.65 20.32
C ALA A 29 6.47 -14.69 19.13
N LEU A 30 7.24 -14.93 18.07
CA LEU A 30 7.10 -14.29 16.77
C LEU A 30 5.79 -14.79 16.12
N ALA A 31 4.70 -14.07 16.31
CA ALA A 31 3.42 -14.39 15.68
C ALA A 31 3.41 -13.86 14.22
N LEU A 32 3.74 -14.73 13.28
CA LEU A 32 3.63 -14.48 11.85
C LEU A 32 2.19 -14.78 11.42
N ILE A 33 1.33 -13.76 11.41
CA ILE A 33 -0.06 -13.87 10.94
C ILE A 33 -0.06 -13.67 9.42
N VAL A 34 -0.02 -14.78 8.68
CA VAL A 34 -0.43 -14.82 7.27
C VAL A 34 -1.93 -15.06 7.24
N GLY A 35 -2.70 -13.99 7.31
CA GLY A 35 -4.16 -14.00 7.18
C GLY A 35 -4.56 -13.70 5.74
N ALA A 36 -4.88 -14.72 4.96
CA ALA A 36 -5.56 -14.57 3.69
C ALA A 36 -7.06 -14.40 3.93
N THR A 37 -7.54 -13.16 4.02
CA THR A 37 -8.98 -12.85 4.02
C THR A 37 -9.39 -12.40 2.63
N LEU A 38 -9.97 -13.33 1.86
CA LEU A 38 -10.69 -13.02 0.64
C LEU A 38 -12.08 -12.51 1.05
N VAL A 39 -12.26 -11.19 1.10
CA VAL A 39 -13.58 -10.56 1.21
C VAL A 39 -13.94 -10.02 -0.17
N THR A 40 -14.70 -10.81 -0.92
CA THR A 40 -15.39 -10.37 -2.13
C THR A 40 -16.76 -9.84 -1.74
N THR A 41 -16.83 -8.57 -1.33
CA THR A 41 -18.11 -7.83 -1.34
C THR A 41 -18.18 -7.03 -2.63
N GLY A 42 -19.04 -7.51 -3.52
CA GLY A 42 -19.45 -6.84 -4.74
C GLY A 42 -19.99 -5.44 -4.47
N GLY A 43 -19.60 -4.53 -5.35
CA GLY A 43 -19.96 -3.13 -5.32
C GLY A 43 -19.01 -2.31 -6.18
N ALA A 44 -18.66 -2.82 -7.36
CA ALA A 44 -18.00 -2.03 -8.38
C ALA A 44 -19.02 -1.00 -8.90
N ARG A 45 -19.20 0.08 -8.14
CA ARG A 45 -19.56 1.34 -8.76
C ARG A 45 -18.43 1.60 -9.75
N ALA A 46 -18.80 1.63 -11.02
CA ALA A 46 -17.96 2.18 -12.08
C ALA A 46 -17.70 3.64 -11.71
N ASP A 47 -16.71 3.83 -10.84
CA ASP A 47 -16.07 5.10 -10.63
C ASP A 47 -15.46 5.41 -11.99
N VAL A 48 -15.95 6.47 -12.62
CA VAL A 48 -15.42 7.06 -13.84
C VAL A 48 -14.03 7.57 -13.45
N THR A 49 -13.12 6.62 -13.33
CA THR A 49 -11.75 6.82 -12.93
C THR A 49 -11.13 7.53 -14.11
N THR A 50 -10.84 8.80 -13.90
CA THR A 50 -9.64 9.39 -14.47
C THR A 50 -8.56 8.31 -14.45
N ASP A 51 -8.05 7.95 -15.64
CA ASP A 51 -7.00 6.95 -15.86
C ASP A 51 -5.71 7.46 -15.18
N VAL A 52 -5.69 7.47 -13.84
CA VAL A 52 -4.52 7.82 -13.06
C VAL A 52 -3.53 6.69 -13.33
N PRO A 53 -2.35 6.97 -13.91
CA PRO A 53 -1.40 5.94 -14.31
C PRO A 53 -0.72 5.25 -13.11
N VAL A 54 -1.19 5.50 -11.89
CA VAL A 54 -0.60 5.06 -10.63
C VAL A 54 -1.67 4.43 -9.76
N ARG A 55 -1.42 3.21 -9.28
CA ARG A 55 -2.25 2.52 -8.28
C ARG A 55 -1.48 2.36 -6.98
N LEU A 56 -2.17 2.42 -5.85
CA LEU A 56 -1.59 2.00 -4.58
C LEU A 56 -1.50 0.46 -4.53
N GLY A 57 -0.35 -0.03 -4.09
CA GLY A 57 -0.06 -1.44 -3.86
C GLY A 57 -0.16 -1.80 -2.38
N GLU A 58 0.87 -2.47 -1.89
CA GLU A 58 0.93 -2.92 -0.50
C GLU A 58 1.28 -1.78 0.45
N ILE A 59 0.76 -1.88 1.67
CA ILE A 59 1.12 -0.99 2.77
C ILE A 59 1.69 -1.83 3.89
N SER A 60 2.95 -1.60 4.21
CA SER A 60 3.65 -2.23 5.32
C SER A 60 3.72 -1.24 6.49
N ALA A 61 2.77 -1.37 7.41
CA ALA A 61 2.66 -0.55 8.61
C ALA A 61 1.99 -1.35 9.73
N SER A 62 2.01 -0.83 10.96
CA SER A 62 1.17 -1.40 12.01
C SER A 62 -0.32 -1.34 11.61
N PRO A 63 -1.17 -2.25 12.12
CA PRO A 63 -2.60 -2.25 11.79
C PRO A 63 -3.33 -0.94 12.09
N SER A 64 -2.88 -0.20 13.11
CA SER A 64 -3.41 1.12 13.48
C SER A 64 -3.07 2.21 12.45
N ASP A 65 -1.90 2.11 11.81
CA ASP A 65 -1.33 3.17 10.98
C ASP A 65 -1.65 2.97 9.50
N ALA A 66 -1.86 1.71 9.09
CA ALA A 66 -2.13 1.35 7.70
C ALA A 66 -3.34 2.10 7.08
N PRO A 67 -4.48 2.29 7.77
CA PRO A 67 -5.62 3.04 7.22
C PRO A 67 -5.29 4.52 6.98
N VAL A 68 -4.62 5.16 7.94
CA VAL A 68 -4.18 6.56 7.85
C VAL A 68 -3.22 6.72 6.68
N LEU A 69 -2.23 5.84 6.59
CA LEU A 69 -1.22 5.89 5.54
C LEU A 69 -1.84 5.68 4.16
N ARG A 70 -2.78 4.73 4.03
CA ARG A 70 -3.55 4.49 2.79
C ARG A 70 -4.29 5.74 2.35
N ALA A 71 -5.16 6.27 3.22
CA ALA A 71 -6.01 7.41 2.91
C ALA A 71 -5.17 8.65 2.54
N SER A 72 -4.07 8.86 3.26
CA SER A 72 -3.17 9.99 3.03
C SER A 72 -2.44 9.89 1.71
N PHE A 73 -1.92 8.71 1.38
CA PHE A 73 -1.19 8.49 0.14
C PHE A 73 -2.14 8.55 -1.06
N GLU A 74 -3.33 7.96 -0.96
CA GLU A 74 -4.36 8.07 -2.00
C GLU A 74 -4.82 9.50 -2.22
N SER A 75 -5.11 10.24 -1.15
CA SER A 75 -5.48 11.66 -1.23
C SER A 75 -4.36 12.49 -1.87
N ALA A 76 -3.11 12.27 -1.44
CA ALA A 76 -1.96 12.98 -1.99
C ALA A 76 -1.69 12.62 -3.45
N LEU A 77 -1.93 11.38 -3.88
CA LEU A 77 -1.82 10.98 -5.30
C LEU A 77 -2.94 11.63 -6.13
N ARG A 78 -4.19 11.64 -5.65
CA ARG A 78 -5.31 12.27 -6.36
C ARG A 78 -5.12 13.78 -6.57
N ALA A 79 -4.41 14.44 -5.65
CA ALA A 79 -4.10 15.86 -5.75
C ALA A 79 -2.98 16.20 -6.77
N GLN A 80 -2.35 15.21 -7.38
CA GLN A 80 -1.20 15.40 -8.27
C GLN A 80 -1.56 15.30 -9.74
N THR A 81 -0.79 16.01 -10.56
CA THR A 81 -0.85 15.90 -12.02
C THR A 81 0.18 14.88 -12.50
N PHE A 82 -0.29 13.87 -13.22
CA PHE A 82 0.56 12.83 -13.81
C PHE A 82 0.74 13.06 -15.32
N PRO A 83 1.86 12.60 -15.91
CA PRO A 83 2.01 12.58 -17.36
C PRO A 83 0.88 11.76 -18.00
N ALA A 84 0.38 12.23 -19.14
CA ALA A 84 -0.67 11.55 -19.87
C ALA A 84 -0.21 10.14 -20.28
N PRO A 85 -1.07 9.12 -20.15
CA PRO A 85 -0.76 7.81 -20.68
C PRO A 85 -0.58 7.89 -22.20
N LYS A 86 0.55 7.36 -22.72
CA LYS A 86 0.74 7.06 -24.15
C LYS A 86 -0.52 6.41 -24.75
N PRO A 87 -0.95 6.82 -25.96
CA PRO A 87 -2.13 6.27 -26.62
C PRO A 87 -2.09 4.74 -26.69
N GLY A 88 -3.23 4.10 -26.40
CA GLY A 88 -3.41 2.65 -26.54
C GLY A 88 -3.09 1.81 -25.30
N VAL A 89 -2.56 2.38 -24.21
CA VAL A 89 -2.38 1.67 -22.94
C VAL A 89 -3.53 1.99 -22.00
N ARG A 90 -4.38 1.00 -21.69
CA ARG A 90 -5.43 1.11 -20.67
C ARG A 90 -4.91 0.60 -19.32
N GLY A 91 -5.15 1.35 -18.24
CA GLY A 91 -4.84 0.95 -16.86
C GLY A 91 -3.55 1.53 -16.25
N ALA A 92 -3.35 1.26 -14.96
CA ALA A 92 -2.23 1.79 -14.18
C ALA A 92 -0.88 1.28 -14.71
N ARG A 93 0.07 2.21 -14.89
CA ARG A 93 1.45 1.95 -15.33
C ARG A 93 2.40 1.73 -14.18
N ALA A 94 2.07 2.26 -13.01
CA ALA A 94 2.90 2.13 -11.82
C ALA A 94 2.09 1.66 -10.61
N ILE A 95 2.73 0.85 -9.78
CA ILE A 95 2.23 0.44 -8.47
C ILE A 95 3.12 1.08 -7.42
N VAL A 96 2.53 1.79 -6.46
CA VAL A 96 3.25 2.39 -5.34
C VAL A 96 2.98 1.60 -4.07
N SER A 97 4.00 0.97 -3.52
CA SER A 97 3.92 0.29 -2.22
C SER A 97 4.59 1.14 -1.16
N VAL A 98 3.98 1.26 0.02
CA VAL A 98 4.42 2.20 1.06
C VAL A 98 4.74 1.47 2.34
N ALA A 99 5.82 1.83 3.01
CA ALA A 99 6.22 1.29 4.30
C ALA A 99 6.54 2.43 5.28
N VAL A 100 6.15 2.26 6.55
CA VAL A 100 6.65 3.10 7.63
C VAL A 100 8.04 2.60 8.02
N LEU A 101 9.03 3.49 8.04
CA LEU A 101 10.40 3.16 8.43
C LEU A 101 10.59 3.32 9.94
N ASP A 102 10.26 4.51 10.43
CA ASP A 102 10.37 4.95 11.81
C ASP A 102 9.25 5.96 12.09
N CYS A 103 8.64 5.93 13.28
CA CYS A 103 7.61 6.89 13.63
C CYS A 103 7.46 6.98 15.16
N ASP A 104 7.76 8.17 15.68
CA ASP A 104 7.64 8.57 17.08
C ASP A 104 6.89 9.92 17.17
N ASP A 105 6.75 10.47 18.38
CA ASP A 105 5.97 11.70 18.62
C ASP A 105 6.61 12.97 18.03
N HIS A 106 7.85 12.89 17.55
CA HIS A 106 8.59 14.02 16.99
C HIS A 106 8.92 13.85 15.51
N ARG A 107 9.02 12.64 15.01
CA ARG A 107 9.37 12.36 13.61
C ARG A 107 8.68 11.11 13.09
N CYS A 108 8.34 11.13 11.80
CA CYS A 108 7.97 9.91 11.08
C CYS A 108 8.62 9.89 9.70
N GLY A 109 9.16 8.73 9.33
CA GLY A 109 9.73 8.40 8.05
C GLY A 109 8.91 7.33 7.34
N VAL A 110 8.68 7.54 6.04
CA VAL A 110 8.03 6.57 5.16
C VAL A 110 8.87 6.35 3.91
N SER A 111 8.88 5.12 3.41
CA SER A 111 9.45 4.75 2.12
C SER A 111 8.33 4.34 1.18
N ALA A 112 8.34 4.86 -0.04
CA ALA A 112 7.42 4.44 -1.09
C ALA A 112 8.22 3.89 -2.28
N VAL A 113 7.93 2.65 -2.68
CA VAL A 113 8.55 2.01 -3.84
C VAL A 113 7.60 2.09 -5.02
N VAL A 114 8.04 2.74 -6.09
CA VAL A 114 7.31 2.82 -7.36
C VAL A 114 7.79 1.70 -8.26
N ARG A 115 6.90 0.83 -8.69
CA ARG A 115 7.18 -0.28 -9.60
C ARG A 115 6.41 -0.13 -10.89
N ASP A 116 7.00 -0.53 -12.01
CA ASP A 116 6.32 -0.67 -13.28
C ASP A 116 5.30 -1.83 -13.17
N ALA A 117 4.03 -1.53 -13.42
CA ALA A 117 2.94 -2.50 -13.29
C ALA A 117 3.00 -3.59 -14.38
N THR A 118 3.64 -3.31 -15.53
CA THR A 118 3.76 -4.21 -16.66
C THR A 118 5.03 -5.06 -16.57
N ARG A 119 6.16 -4.45 -16.22
CA ARG A 119 7.48 -5.09 -16.20
C ARG A 119 7.88 -5.62 -14.83
N GLY A 120 7.20 -5.21 -13.76
CA GLY A 120 7.55 -5.55 -12.38
C GLY A 120 8.82 -4.89 -11.85
N GLY A 121 9.54 -4.12 -12.67
CA GLY A 121 10.78 -3.44 -12.29
C GLY A 121 10.56 -2.28 -11.35
N VAL A 122 11.50 -2.04 -10.43
CA VAL A 122 11.49 -0.86 -9.57
C VAL A 122 11.89 0.37 -10.40
N LEU A 123 11.01 1.35 -10.46
CA LEU A 123 11.26 2.64 -11.13
C LEU A 123 11.97 3.60 -10.18
N ALA A 124 11.53 3.66 -8.93
CA ALA A 124 12.11 4.52 -7.91
C ALA A 124 11.82 4.05 -6.49
N VAL A 125 12.65 4.51 -5.56
CA VAL A 125 12.39 4.45 -4.11
C VAL A 125 12.35 5.89 -3.60
N LEU A 126 11.20 6.29 -3.07
CA LEU A 126 10.89 7.63 -2.61
C LEU A 126 10.89 7.65 -1.09
N ARG A 127 11.36 8.76 -0.50
CA ARG A 127 11.34 8.93 0.95
C ARG A 127 10.53 10.16 1.32
N GLY A 128 9.66 9.99 2.31
CA GLY A 128 8.93 11.06 2.94
C GLY A 128 9.32 11.11 4.41
N SER A 129 9.53 12.31 4.94
CA SER A 129 9.79 12.49 6.37
C SER A 129 9.04 13.71 6.87
N ALA A 130 8.49 13.60 8.07
CA ALA A 130 7.91 14.71 8.81
C ALA A 130 8.60 14.83 10.16
N ARG A 131 8.75 16.06 10.65
CA ARG A 131 9.27 16.36 11.99
C ARG A 131 8.43 17.45 12.64
N SER A 132 8.33 17.41 13.96
CA SER A 132 7.65 18.41 14.77
C SER A 132 8.53 18.84 15.95
N PRO A 133 8.64 20.15 16.23
CA PRO A 133 9.42 20.67 17.36
C PRO A 133 8.80 20.35 18.72
N SER A 134 7.50 20.07 18.77
CA SER A 134 6.77 19.59 19.94
C SER A 134 6.18 18.20 19.68
N PRO A 135 5.84 17.41 20.71
CA PRO A 135 5.09 16.18 20.51
C PRO A 135 3.86 16.45 19.66
N ALA A 136 3.75 15.75 18.54
CA ALA A 136 2.63 15.86 17.61
C ALA A 136 1.88 14.54 17.57
N ALA A 137 0.60 14.61 17.18
CA ALA A 137 -0.15 13.40 16.91
C ALA A 137 0.58 12.59 15.83
N ARG A 138 0.96 11.34 16.16
CA ARG A 138 1.61 10.37 15.25
C ARG A 138 0.94 10.34 13.88
N GLU A 139 -0.39 10.36 13.86
CA GLU A 139 -1.18 10.44 12.63
C GLU A 139 -0.81 11.65 11.78
N ALA A 140 -0.71 12.86 12.35
CA ALA A 140 -0.36 14.06 11.58
C ALA A 140 1.04 13.98 10.96
N LEU A 141 2.01 13.41 11.70
CA LEU A 141 3.36 13.16 11.17
C LEU A 141 3.34 12.14 10.03
N LEU A 142 2.60 11.03 10.17
CA LEU A 142 2.43 10.03 9.11
C LEU A 142 1.79 10.65 7.86
N ARG A 143 0.72 11.44 8.02
CA ARG A 143 0.05 12.13 6.90
C ARG A 143 1.02 13.03 6.14
N SER A 144 1.82 13.80 6.87
CA SER A 144 2.81 14.73 6.30
C SER A 144 3.95 13.98 5.59
N ALA A 145 4.48 12.92 6.20
CA ALA A 145 5.51 12.08 5.60
C ALA A 145 4.99 11.39 4.32
N ALA A 146 3.78 10.82 4.37
CA ALA A 146 3.11 10.21 3.22
C ALA A 146 2.92 11.20 2.07
N ALA A 147 2.42 12.41 2.36
CA ALA A 147 2.27 13.46 1.35
C ALA A 147 3.63 13.90 0.77
N GLY A 148 4.68 13.95 1.58
CA GLY A 148 6.05 14.22 1.13
C GLY A 148 6.57 13.18 0.14
N ALA A 149 6.39 11.90 0.43
CA ALA A 149 6.75 10.81 -0.48
C ALA A 149 5.90 10.81 -1.75
N ALA A 150 4.58 10.97 -1.62
CA ALA A 150 3.65 10.96 -2.73
C ALA A 150 3.97 12.06 -3.76
N ARG A 151 4.35 13.26 -3.31
CA ARG A 151 4.70 14.40 -4.19
C ARG A 151 5.87 14.13 -5.16
N GLN A 152 6.67 13.12 -4.89
CA GLN A 152 7.81 12.73 -5.73
C GLN A 152 7.42 11.73 -6.82
N VAL A 153 6.22 11.14 -6.76
CA VAL A 153 5.79 10.08 -7.68
C VAL A 153 5.77 10.52 -9.14
N PRO A 154 5.21 11.69 -9.53
CA PRO A 154 5.19 12.11 -10.93
C PRO A 154 6.59 12.22 -11.55
N ALA A 155 7.58 12.66 -10.77
CA ALA A 155 8.97 12.77 -11.23
C ALA A 155 9.66 11.42 -11.42
N ALA A 156 9.18 10.38 -10.73
CA ALA A 156 9.68 9.00 -10.85
C ALA A 156 9.09 8.23 -12.04
N LEU A 157 8.04 8.76 -12.69
CA LEU A 157 7.42 8.09 -13.82
C LEU A 157 8.17 8.37 -15.12
N PRO A 158 8.35 7.36 -15.99
CA PRO A 158 8.89 7.58 -17.32
C PRO A 158 7.92 8.46 -18.14
N ARG A 159 8.50 9.40 -18.89
CA ARG A 159 7.75 10.28 -19.82
C ARG A 159 7.30 9.53 -21.08
#